data_AF-A0A316S6F1-F1
#
_entry.id   AF-A0A316S6F1-F1
#
_cell.length_a   1.000
_cell.length_b   1.000
_cell.length_c   1.000
_cell.angle_alpha   90.00
_cell.angle_beta   90.00
_cell.angle_gamma   90.00
#
_symmetry.space_group_name_H-M   'P 1'
#
loop_
_entity.id
_entity.type
_entity.pdbx_description
1 polymer ?
#
loop_
_entity_poly.entity_id
_entity_poly.type
_entity_poly.pdbx_seq_one_letter_code
_entity_poly.pdbx_strand_id
1 'polypeptide(L)'
;MLQRDYVLELIGQFAEAVKRALKRAKAGDRGGCEEVERQIGDILELDHATALALAPDSLVTMMVLSGMGDSVASYVCYALDQLSQVYAQMGDEDLSHIRAAQAKAVAESFDCDSADIPEELK
;
A
#
# COMPACT_ATOMS: atom_id res chain seq x y z
N MET A 1 18.09 8.59 -19.95
CA MET A 1 17.75 9.59 -18.92
C MET A 1 16.36 10.19 -19.22
N LEU A 2 15.33 9.35 -19.35
CA LEU A 2 13.94 9.78 -19.54
C LEU A 2 13.02 8.78 -18.81
N GLN A 3 13.24 7.47 -19.03
CA GLN A 3 12.47 6.41 -18.39
C GLN A 3 12.67 6.34 -16.86
N ARG A 4 13.90 6.56 -16.38
CA ARG A 4 14.18 6.57 -14.93
C ARG A 4 13.53 7.75 -14.21
N ASP A 5 13.47 8.91 -14.86
CA ASP A 5 12.88 10.12 -14.29
C ASP A 5 11.35 9.99 -14.21
N TYR A 6 10.73 9.35 -15.21
CA TYR A 6 9.30 9.03 -15.21
C TYR A 6 8.89 8.08 -14.08
N VAL A 7 9.67 7.01 -13.83
CA VAL A 7 9.37 6.07 -12.74
C VAL A 7 9.46 6.75 -11.37
N LEU A 8 10.47 7.60 -11.16
CA LEU A 8 10.61 8.36 -9.92
C LEU A 8 9.46 9.36 -9.72
N GLU A 9 9.01 10.02 -10.79
CA GLU A 9 7.85 10.91 -10.74
C GLU A 9 6.59 10.14 -10.34
N LEU A 10 6.37 8.96 -10.93
CA LEU A 10 5.20 8.12 -10.63
C LEU A 10 5.20 7.64 -9.17
N ILE A 11 6.36 7.23 -8.64
CA ILE A 11 6.52 6.89 -7.22
C ILE A 11 6.23 8.09 -6.33
N GLY A 12 6.73 9.27 -6.68
CA GLY A 12 6.47 10.50 -5.93
C GLY A 12 4.99 10.88 -5.90
N GLN A 13 4.29 10.75 -7.03
CA GLN A 13 2.85 11.00 -7.11
C GLN A 13 2.06 10.00 -6.26
N PHE A 14 2.41 8.71 -6.34
CA PHE A 14 1.81 7.67 -5.51
C PHE A 14 2.03 7.93 -4.02
N ALA A 15 3.28 8.22 -3.61
CA ALA A 15 3.61 8.47 -2.21
C ALA A 15 2.84 9.68 -1.66
N GLU A 16 2.76 10.78 -2.41
CA GLU A 16 1.97 11.96 -2.02
C GLU A 16 0.47 11.67 -1.91
N ALA A 17 -0.09 10.89 -2.84
CA ALA A 17 -1.50 10.49 -2.80
C ALA A 17 -1.78 9.64 -1.55
N VAL A 18 -0.97 8.59 -1.33
CA VAL A 18 -1.07 7.71 -0.16
C VAL A 18 -0.92 8.49 1.15
N LYS A 19 0.06 9.39 1.24
CA LYS A 19 0.29 10.22 2.44
C LYS A 19 -0.95 11.04 2.81
N ARG A 20 -1.54 11.73 1.83
CA ARG A 20 -2.74 12.56 2.04
C ARG A 20 -3.95 11.71 2.43
N ALA A 21 -4.14 10.59 1.75
CA ALA A 21 -5.23 9.67 2.00
C ALA A 21 -5.12 9.00 3.38
N LEU A 22 -3.93 8.51 3.77
CA LEU A 22 -3.66 7.96 5.10
C LEU A 22 -3.90 8.98 6.21
N LYS A 23 -3.49 10.24 6.01
CA LYS A 23 -3.77 11.30 6.99
C LYS A 23 -5.26 11.50 7.23
N ARG A 24 -6.07 11.43 6.17
CA ARG A 24 -7.54 11.49 6.27
C ARG A 24 -8.10 10.23 6.93
N ALA A 25 -7.64 9.05 6.52
CA ALA A 25 -8.05 7.76 7.09
C ALA A 25 -7.83 7.72 8.61
N LYS A 26 -6.65 8.12 9.08
CA LYS A 26 -6.30 8.22 10.51
C LYS A 26 -7.12 9.27 11.28
N ALA A 27 -7.68 10.26 10.58
CA ALA A 27 -8.61 11.23 11.17
C ALA A 27 -10.06 10.70 11.23
N GLY A 28 -10.31 9.45 10.83
CA GLY A 28 -11.62 8.81 10.83
C GLY A 28 -12.41 8.95 9.53
N ASP A 29 -11.82 9.52 8.48
CA ASP A 29 -12.45 9.63 7.17
C ASP A 29 -12.36 8.31 6.38
N ARG A 30 -13.48 7.62 6.23
CA ARG A 30 -13.57 6.36 5.45
C ARG A 30 -13.16 6.55 3.99
N GLY A 31 -13.43 7.72 3.40
CA GLY A 31 -12.99 8.02 2.04
C GLY A 31 -11.47 8.09 1.91
N GLY A 32 -10.77 8.38 3.01
CA GLY A 32 -9.31 8.28 3.08
C GLY A 32 -8.83 6.83 2.95
N CYS A 33 -9.52 5.86 3.56
CA CYS A 33 -9.18 4.44 3.43
C CYS A 33 -9.35 3.99 1.98
N GLU A 34 -10.54 4.22 1.40
CA GLU A 34 -10.85 3.86 0.01
C GLU A 34 -9.87 4.45 -1.00
N GLU A 35 -9.35 5.66 -0.74
CA GLU A 35 -8.38 6.30 -1.61
C GLU A 35 -7.00 5.64 -1.52
N VAL A 36 -6.52 5.25 -0.33
CA VAL A 36 -5.28 4.43 -0.21
C VAL A 36 -5.46 3.10 -0.92
N GLU A 37 -6.60 2.44 -0.74
CA GLU A 37 -6.89 1.16 -1.38
C GLU A 37 -6.87 1.24 -2.90
N ARG A 38 -7.38 2.35 -3.44
CA ARG A 38 -7.30 2.64 -4.87
C ARG A 38 -5.87 2.83 -5.34
N GLN A 39 -5.05 3.59 -4.61
CA GLN A 39 -3.64 3.77 -4.97
C GLN A 39 -2.86 2.46 -5.00
N ILE A 40 -3.13 1.54 -4.06
CA ILE A 40 -2.53 0.21 -4.06
C ILE A 40 -3.02 -0.61 -5.26
N GLY A 41 -4.33 -0.58 -5.55
CA GLY A 41 -4.90 -1.22 -6.74
C GLY A 41 -4.26 -0.72 -8.04
N ASP A 42 -4.11 0.60 -8.19
CA ASP A 42 -3.52 1.24 -9.37
C ASP A 42 -2.08 0.76 -9.64
N ILE A 43 -1.25 0.59 -8.60
CA ILE A 43 0.11 0.01 -8.73
C ILE A 43 0.10 -1.42 -9.24
N LEU A 44 -0.92 -2.19 -8.84
CA LEU A 44 -1.07 -3.59 -9.23
C LEU A 44 -1.80 -3.75 -10.56
N GLU A 45 -2.21 -2.64 -11.18
CA GLU A 45 -3.08 -2.62 -12.36
C GLU A 45 -4.41 -3.39 -12.12
N LEU A 46 -4.94 -3.30 -10.90
CA LEU A 46 -6.17 -3.93 -10.45
C LEU A 46 -7.15 -2.91 -9.91
N ASP A 47 -8.45 -3.22 -9.97
CA ASP A 47 -9.40 -2.48 -9.14
C ASP A 47 -9.15 -2.78 -7.65
N HIS A 48 -9.43 -1.79 -6.80
CA HIS A 48 -9.13 -1.87 -5.37
C HIS A 48 -9.83 -3.03 -4.66
N ALA A 49 -11.05 -3.43 -5.08
CA ALA A 49 -11.76 -4.52 -4.46
C ALA A 49 -11.09 -5.87 -4.78
N THR A 50 -10.64 -6.05 -6.03
CA THR A 50 -9.85 -7.21 -6.42
C THR A 50 -8.52 -7.25 -5.69
N ALA A 51 -7.78 -6.14 -5.62
CA ALA A 51 -6.50 -6.06 -4.90
C ALA A 51 -6.67 -6.37 -3.39
N LEU A 52 -7.77 -5.90 -2.79
CA LEU A 52 -8.11 -6.18 -1.39
C LEU A 52 -8.37 -7.68 -1.14
N ALA A 53 -9.06 -8.33 -2.07
CA ALA A 53 -9.43 -9.74 -1.95
C ALA A 53 -8.26 -10.73 -2.18
N LEU A 54 -7.08 -10.26 -2.59
CA LEU A 54 -5.93 -11.12 -2.83
C LEU A 54 -5.42 -11.76 -1.54
N ALA A 55 -5.11 -13.06 -1.61
CA ALA A 55 -4.30 -13.68 -0.58
C ALA A 55 -2.91 -13.00 -0.51
N PRO A 56 -2.22 -13.01 0.65
CA PRO A 56 -0.93 -12.35 0.81
C PRO A 56 0.10 -12.72 -0.27
N ASP A 57 0.29 -14.01 -0.54
CA ASP A 57 1.23 -14.49 -1.56
C ASP A 57 0.82 -14.06 -2.99
N SER A 58 -0.48 -13.95 -3.24
CA SER A 58 -1.01 -13.47 -4.53
C SER A 58 -0.76 -11.98 -4.71
N LEU A 59 -0.91 -11.18 -3.65
CA LEU A 59 -0.56 -9.75 -3.67
C LEU A 59 0.93 -9.56 -4.00
N VAL A 60 1.81 -10.29 -3.32
CA VAL A 60 3.24 -10.29 -3.59
C VAL A 60 3.53 -10.69 -5.03
N THR A 61 2.89 -11.74 -5.53
CA THR A 61 3.04 -12.18 -6.93
C THR A 61 2.65 -11.07 -7.90
N MET A 62 1.55 -10.36 -7.66
CA MET A 62 1.13 -9.23 -8.50
C MET A 62 2.14 -8.08 -8.46
N MET A 63 2.74 -7.77 -7.30
CA MET A 63 3.79 -6.75 -7.19
C MET A 63 5.06 -7.12 -7.96
N VAL A 64 5.43 -8.40 -7.97
CA VAL A 64 6.55 -8.89 -8.78
C VAL A 64 6.24 -8.78 -10.27
N LEU A 65 5.01 -9.15 -10.67
CA LEU A 65 4.60 -9.11 -12.08
C LEU A 65 4.43 -7.70 -12.64
N SER A 66 4.08 -6.70 -11.81
CA SER A 66 3.99 -5.30 -12.24
C SER A 66 5.35 -4.69 -12.61
N GLY A 67 6.45 -5.32 -12.20
CA GLY A 67 7.81 -4.81 -12.43
C GLY A 67 8.16 -3.56 -11.60
N MET A 68 7.25 -3.12 -10.74
CA MET A 68 7.44 -1.97 -9.83
C MET A 68 7.73 -2.39 -8.39
N GLY A 69 7.55 -3.67 -8.05
CA GLY A 69 7.67 -4.21 -6.69
C GLY A 69 8.86 -3.64 -5.90
N ASP A 70 10.08 -3.77 -6.41
CA ASP A 70 11.29 -3.31 -5.72
C ASP A 70 11.31 -1.80 -5.42
N SER A 71 10.60 -0.99 -6.22
CA SER A 71 10.58 0.47 -6.07
C SER A 71 9.46 0.96 -5.16
N VAL A 72 8.39 0.18 -5.00
CA VAL A 72 7.18 0.59 -4.26
C VAL A 72 6.91 -0.27 -3.03
N ALA A 73 7.64 -1.37 -2.83
CA ALA A 73 7.36 -2.34 -1.78
C ALA A 73 7.34 -1.74 -0.37
N SER A 74 8.31 -0.89 -0.02
CA SER A 74 8.35 -0.24 1.29
C SER A 74 7.11 0.64 1.54
N TYR A 75 6.66 1.37 0.52
CA TYR A 75 5.47 2.22 0.58
C TYR A 75 4.19 1.40 0.70
N VAL A 76 4.06 0.34 -0.10
CA VAL A 76 2.90 -0.56 -0.05
C VAL A 76 2.85 -1.29 1.30
N CYS A 77 3.99 -1.82 1.76
CA CYS A 77 4.14 -2.47 3.06
C CYS A 77 3.69 -1.54 4.20
N TYR A 78 4.24 -0.31 4.25
CA TYR A 78 3.85 0.69 5.22
C TYR A 78 2.36 1.04 5.11
N ALA A 79 1.84 1.29 3.91
CA ALA A 79 0.44 1.67 3.71
C ALA A 79 -0.54 0.58 4.15
N LEU A 80 -0.25 -0.69 3.84
CA LEU A 80 -1.05 -1.85 4.26
C LEU A 80 -1.06 -1.98 5.79
N ASP A 81 0.09 -1.82 6.45
CA ASP A 81 0.14 -1.83 7.91
C ASP A 81 -0.67 -0.68 8.53
N GLN A 82 -0.55 0.53 7.97
CA GLN A 82 -1.35 1.67 8.44
C GLN A 82 -2.85 1.46 8.23
N LEU A 83 -3.26 0.89 7.09
CA LEU A 83 -4.66 0.53 6.84
C LEU A 83 -5.15 -0.53 7.83
N SER A 84 -4.34 -1.54 8.14
CA SER A 84 -4.66 -2.54 9.16
C SER A 84 -4.99 -1.88 10.50
N GLN A 85 -4.17 -0.93 10.94
CA GLN A 85 -4.40 -0.21 12.18
C GLN A 85 -5.66 0.67 12.13
N VAL A 86 -5.91 1.34 11.01
CA VAL A 86 -7.11 2.16 10.83
C VAL A 86 -8.39 1.31 10.83
N TYR A 87 -8.40 0.18 10.12
CA TYR A 87 -9.54 -0.73 10.11
C TYR A 87 -9.83 -1.31 11.50
N ALA A 88 -8.80 -1.69 12.26
CA ALA A 88 -8.95 -2.11 13.66
C ALA A 88 -9.61 -1.01 14.51
N GLN A 89 -9.19 0.25 14.35
CA GLN A 89 -9.78 1.38 15.07
C GLN A 89 -11.24 1.64 14.67
N MET A 90 -11.62 1.31 13.43
CA MET A 90 -12.99 1.39 12.94
C MET A 90 -13.87 0.20 13.35
N GLY A 91 -13.29 -0.83 13.98
CA GLY A 91 -13.98 -2.06 14.37
C GLY A 91 -14.15 -3.07 13.23
N ASP A 92 -13.41 -2.91 12.12
CA ASP A 92 -13.39 -3.85 11.00
C ASP A 92 -12.20 -4.80 11.14
N GLU A 93 -12.36 -5.81 11.99
CA GLU A 93 -11.30 -6.78 12.31
C GLU A 93 -10.91 -7.63 11.09
N ASP A 94 -11.86 -8.00 10.25
CA ASP A 94 -11.61 -8.81 9.06
C ASP A 94 -10.67 -8.10 8.08
N LEU A 95 -10.96 -6.83 7.75
CA LEU A 95 -10.08 -6.04 6.89
C LEU A 95 -8.74 -5.74 7.56
N SER A 96 -8.74 -5.48 8.87
CA SER A 96 -7.51 -5.28 9.63
C SER A 96 -6.57 -6.49 9.50
N HIS A 97 -7.10 -7.70 9.71
CA HIS A 97 -6.32 -8.94 9.64
C HIS A 97 -5.79 -9.23 8.23
N ILE A 98 -6.62 -9.02 7.19
CA ILE A 98 -6.19 -9.20 5.79
C ILE A 98 -5.02 -8.26 5.47
N ARG A 99 -5.14 -6.97 5.84
CA ARG A 99 -4.11 -5.98 5.56
C ARG A 99 -2.83 -6.22 6.33
N ALA A 100 -2.91 -6.65 7.60
CA ALA A 100 -1.75 -7.05 8.37
C ALA A 100 -1.00 -8.24 7.73
N ALA A 101 -1.74 -9.26 7.30
CA ALA A 101 -1.15 -10.44 6.67
C ALA A 101 -0.47 -10.12 5.33
N GLN A 102 -1.09 -9.25 4.54
CA GLN A 102 -0.52 -8.76 3.29
C GLN A 102 0.72 -7.90 3.51
N ALA A 103 0.68 -6.95 4.46
CA ALA A 103 1.85 -6.14 4.83
C ALA A 103 3.04 -7.03 5.20
N LYS A 104 2.79 -8.05 6.03
CA LYS A 104 3.80 -9.03 6.42
C LYS A 104 4.39 -9.79 5.24
N ALA A 105 3.56 -10.27 4.31
CA ALA A 105 4.05 -11.00 3.14
C ALA A 105 4.91 -10.11 2.23
N VAL A 106 4.54 -8.83 2.06
CA VAL A 106 5.36 -7.85 1.32
C VAL A 106 6.69 -7.62 2.04
N ALA A 107 6.67 -7.40 3.35
CA ALA A 107 7.87 -7.25 4.17
C ALA A 107 8.85 -8.41 4.00
N GLU A 108 8.36 -9.65 4.13
CA GLU A 108 9.16 -10.86 3.99
C GLU A 108 9.69 -11.06 2.57
N SER A 109 8.90 -10.76 1.54
CA SER A 109 9.29 -11.00 0.15
C SER A 109 10.26 -9.96 -0.42
N PHE A 110 10.19 -8.70 0.04
CA PHE A 110 10.98 -7.58 -0.48
C PHE A 110 12.05 -7.08 0.49
N ASP A 111 12.25 -7.78 1.63
CA ASP A 111 13.25 -7.43 2.66
C ASP A 111 13.10 -5.98 3.15
N CYS A 112 11.86 -5.57 3.45
CA CYS A 112 11.52 -4.25 3.98
C CYS A 112 10.74 -4.34 5.29
N ASP A 113 10.71 -3.27 6.08
CA ASP A 113 9.98 -3.22 7.37
C ASP A 113 8.78 -2.27 7.28
N SER A 114 7.61 -2.70 7.78
CA SER A 114 6.41 -1.85 7.86
C SER A 114 6.53 -0.77 8.94
N ALA A 115 7.45 -0.91 9.90
CA ALA A 115 7.75 0.10 10.90
C ALA A 115 8.61 1.25 10.36
N ASP A 116 9.33 1.01 9.25
CA ASP A 116 10.14 2.02 8.60
C ASP A 116 9.27 2.91 7.72
N ILE A 117 9.10 4.17 8.14
CA ILE A 117 8.34 5.16 7.36
C ILE A 117 9.20 5.59 6.14
N PRO A 118 8.76 5.34 4.89
CA PRO A 118 9.43 5.86 3.71
C PRO A 118 9.57 7.38 3.78
N GLU A 119 10.71 7.94 3.34
CA GLU A 119 11.03 9.38 3.49
C GLU A 119 9.93 10.30 2.96
N GLU A 120 9.32 9.92 1.83
CA GLU A 120 8.27 10.67 1.15
C GLU A 120 6.93 10.61 1.92
N LEU A 121 6.75 9.60 2.79
CA LEU A 121 5.55 9.43 3.63
C LEU A 121 5.67 10.04 5.03
N LYS A 122 6.86 10.51 5.43
CA LYS A 122 7.06 11.27 6.67
C LYS A 122 6.36 12.62 6.62
#